data_AF-A0A7S1RSL1-F1
#
_entry.id   AF-A0A7S1RSL1-F1
#
_cell.length_a   1.000
_cell.length_b   1.000
_cell.length_c   1.000
_cell.angle_alpha   90.00
_cell.angle_beta   90.00
_cell.angle_gamma   90.00
#
_symmetry.space_group_name_H-M   'P 1'
#
loop_
_entity.id
_entity.type
_entity.pdbx_description
1 polymer ?
#
loop_
_entity_poly.entity_id
_entity_poly.type
_entity_poly.pdbx_seq_one_letter_code
_entity_poly.pdbx_strand_id
1 'polypeptide(L)'
;FFRAIEEYIETQLSETYKVLLKIVILFLGTLLLNHWISCAWIAVGRAAPSDTGFRWTDTDWAMDGKRLEYMEADRLYQYITAFHWSVAQFTLGAIEISCNNSMERLFNIICLIVGLLFGSTLVSSLS
;
A
#
# COMPACT_ATOMS: atom_id res chain seq x y z
N PHE A 1 23.39 -10.05 -16.66
CA PHE A 1 22.19 -9.48 -17.30
C PHE A 1 21.90 -8.07 -16.79
N PHE A 2 21.59 -7.88 -15.50
CA PHE A 2 21.37 -6.55 -14.91
C PHE A 2 22.52 -5.55 -15.17
N ARG A 3 23.78 -5.94 -14.93
CA ARG A 3 24.96 -5.11 -15.22
C ARG A 3 25.14 -4.71 -16.69
N ALA A 4 24.81 -5.61 -17.63
CA ALA A 4 24.94 -5.31 -19.06
C ALA A 4 23.85 -4.35 -19.56
N ILE A 5 22.66 -4.40 -18.94
CA ILE A 5 21.59 -3.42 -19.18
C ILE A 5 21.98 -2.07 -18.59
N GLU A 6 22.57 -2.06 -17.40
CA GLU A 6 23.05 -0.86 -16.72
C GLU A 6 24.11 -0.13 -17.55
N GLU A 7 25.10 -0.87 -18.05
CA GLU A 7 26.19 -0.36 -18.89
C GLU A 7 25.70 0.15 -20.27
N TYR A 8 24.66 -0.50 -20.84
CA TYR A 8 24.00 -0.03 -22.06
C TYR A 8 23.18 1.24 -21.85
N ILE A 9 22.49 1.35 -20.70
CA ILE A 9 21.73 2.54 -20.32
C ILE A 9 22.68 3.72 -20.08
N GLU A 10 23.82 3.48 -19.42
CA GLU A 10 24.80 4.51 -19.13
C GLU A 10 25.45 5.11 -20.38
N THR A 11 25.72 4.27 -21.38
CA THR A 11 26.47 4.66 -22.58
C THR A 11 25.62 5.30 -23.68
N GLN A 12 24.31 5.05 -23.73
CA GLN A 12 23.46 5.47 -24.87
C GLN A 12 22.35 6.47 -24.52
N LEU A 13 21.94 6.60 -23.25
CA LEU A 13 20.82 7.47 -22.86
C LEU A 13 21.29 8.83 -22.33
N SER A 14 20.55 9.90 -22.69
CA SER A 14 20.76 11.20 -22.06
C SER A 14 20.39 11.16 -20.58
N GLU A 15 21.03 12.01 -19.78
CA GLU A 15 20.77 12.12 -18.34
C GLU A 15 19.28 12.34 -18.01
N THR A 16 18.57 13.10 -18.87
CA THR A 16 17.12 13.31 -18.73
C THR A 16 16.34 11.99 -18.86
N TYR A 17 16.67 11.15 -19.83
CA TYR A 17 15.97 9.87 -19.99
C TYR A 17 16.29 8.89 -18.87
N LYS A 18 17.52 8.89 -18.34
CA LYS A 18 17.89 8.06 -17.18
C LYS A 18 17.03 8.40 -15.95
N VAL A 19 16.85 9.69 -15.66
CA VAL A 19 16.00 10.16 -14.57
C VAL A 19 14.54 9.79 -14.80
N LEU A 20 14.00 9.99 -16.02
CA LEU A 20 12.62 9.62 -16.35
C LEU A 20 12.37 8.12 -16.17
N LEU A 21 13.27 7.26 -16.67
CA LEU A 21 13.15 5.81 -16.49
C LEU A 21 13.19 5.42 -15.02
N LYS A 22 14.07 6.04 -14.23
CA LYS A 22 14.15 5.82 -12.78
C LYS A 22 12.83 6.18 -12.09
N ILE A 23 12.24 7.32 -12.41
CA ILE A 23 10.94 7.75 -11.87
C ILE A 23 9.85 6.74 -12.23
N VAL A 24 9.78 6.31 -13.49
CA VAL A 24 8.78 5.33 -13.95
C VAL A 24 8.93 4.00 -13.23
N ILE A 25 10.16 3.49 -13.09
CA ILE A 25 10.44 2.24 -12.37
C ILE A 25 10.06 2.36 -10.90
N LEU A 26 10.42 3.46 -10.23
CA LEU A 26 10.05 3.71 -8.83
C LEU A 26 8.53 3.81 -8.65
N PHE A 27 7.84 4.48 -9.58
CA PHE A 27 6.38 4.59 -9.56
C PHE A 27 5.70 3.22 -9.72
N LEU A 28 6.08 2.45 -10.74
CA LEU A 28 5.53 1.10 -10.96
C LEU A 28 5.86 0.15 -9.80
N GLY A 29 7.07 0.24 -9.24
CA GLY A 29 7.47 -0.50 -8.05
C GLY A 29 6.61 -0.15 -6.83
N THR A 30 6.30 1.14 -6.65
CA THR A 30 5.40 1.60 -5.59
C THR A 30 3.99 1.06 -5.75
N LEU A 31 3.44 1.04 -6.97
CA LEU A 31 2.13 0.47 -7.24
C LEU A 31 2.07 -1.03 -6.95
N LEU A 32 3.10 -1.78 -7.37
CA LEU A 32 3.18 -3.22 -7.13
C LEU A 32 3.30 -3.55 -5.63
N LEU A 33 4.12 -2.78 -4.90
CA LEU A 33 4.25 -2.94 -3.46
C LEU A 33 2.91 -2.69 -2.75
N ASN A 34 2.19 -1.62 -3.13
CA ASN A 34 0.87 -1.34 -2.58
C ASN A 34 -0.17 -2.40 -2.92
N HIS A 35 -0.08 -3.04 -4.09
CA HIS A 35 -0.93 -4.19 -4.44
C HIS A 35 -0.68 -5.38 -3.51
N TRP A 36 0.58 -5.71 -3.20
CA TRP A 36 0.88 -6.80 -2.27
C TRP A 36 0.44 -6.49 -0.85
N ILE A 37 0.68 -5.26 -0.38
CA ILE A 37 0.26 -4.84 0.96
C ILE A 37 -1.26 -4.78 1.07
N SER A 38 -1.99 -4.34 0.03
CA SER A 38 -3.45 -4.33 0.04
C SER A 38 -4.04 -5.75 0.06
N CYS A 39 -3.47 -6.68 -0.72
CA CYS A 39 -3.86 -8.09 -0.66
C CYS A 39 -3.58 -8.71 0.71
N ALA A 40 -2.43 -8.40 1.31
CA ALA A 40 -2.10 -8.82 2.67
C ALA A 40 -3.09 -8.23 3.70
N TRP A 41 -3.48 -6.97 3.56
CA TRP A 41 -4.44 -6.31 4.45
C TRP A 41 -5.84 -6.95 4.40
N ILE A 42 -6.30 -7.31 3.20
CA ILE A 42 -7.53 -8.10 3.02
C ILE A 42 -7.40 -9.48 3.67
N ALA A 43 -6.25 -10.16 3.51
CA ALA A 43 -6.03 -11.45 4.13
C ALA A 43 -6.03 -11.36 5.67
N VAL A 44 -5.42 -10.32 6.24
CA VAL A 44 -5.46 -10.04 7.69
C VAL A 44 -6.90 -9.84 8.16
N GLY A 45 -7.67 -8.99 7.47
CA GLY A 45 -9.08 -8.73 7.79
C GLY A 45 -10.02 -9.92 7.61
N ARG A 46 -9.58 -11.02 6.97
CA ARG A 46 -10.42 -12.21 6.74
C ARG A 46 -10.00 -13.41 7.58
N ALA A 47 -8.70 -13.58 7.81
CA ALA A 47 -8.16 -14.83 8.33
C ALA A 47 -7.32 -14.66 9.61
N ALA A 48 -6.88 -13.44 9.95
CA ALA A 48 -6.09 -13.26 11.16
C ALA A 48 -6.93 -13.50 12.43
N PRO A 49 -6.30 -14.02 13.51
CA PRO A 49 -6.91 -14.03 14.82
C PRO A 49 -7.29 -12.61 15.25
N SER A 50 -8.49 -12.46 15.81
CA SER A 50 -8.93 -11.21 16.43
C SER A 50 -9.15 -11.47 17.92
N ASP A 51 -8.41 -10.73 18.75
CA ASP A 51 -8.52 -10.76 20.21
C ASP A 51 -9.73 -9.97 20.72
N THR A 52 -10.23 -9.01 19.93
CA THR A 52 -11.42 -8.21 20.25
C THR A 52 -12.72 -8.82 19.70
N GLY A 53 -12.62 -9.80 18.81
CA GLY A 53 -13.75 -10.35 18.05
C GLY A 53 -14.13 -9.52 16.82
N PHE A 54 -13.59 -8.30 16.67
CA PHE A 54 -13.84 -7.40 15.54
C PHE A 54 -12.62 -7.27 14.63
N ARG A 55 -12.87 -6.97 13.35
CA ARG A 55 -11.86 -6.73 12.31
C ARG A 55 -12.15 -5.42 11.59
N TRP A 56 -11.18 -4.91 10.86
CA TRP A 56 -11.37 -3.70 10.05
C TRP A 56 -12.50 -3.88 9.02
N THR A 57 -12.65 -5.11 8.51
CA THR A 57 -13.69 -5.56 7.58
C THR A 57 -15.11 -5.55 8.14
N ASP A 58 -15.24 -5.63 9.47
CA ASP A 58 -16.51 -5.58 10.20
C ASP A 58 -16.93 -4.12 10.49
N THR A 59 -16.10 -3.14 10.11
CA THR A 59 -16.45 -1.72 10.27
C THR A 59 -17.60 -1.39 9.34
N ASP A 60 -18.65 -0.80 9.91
CA ASP A 60 -19.79 -0.33 9.16
C ASP A 60 -19.51 1.04 8.54
N TRP A 61 -20.07 1.25 7.35
CA TRP A 61 -20.10 2.55 6.72
C TRP A 61 -21.53 2.84 6.28
N ALA A 62 -21.96 4.08 6.48
CA ALA A 62 -23.34 4.48 6.22
C ALA A 62 -23.52 4.83 4.73
N MET A 63 -24.33 4.05 4.02
CA MET A 63 -24.92 4.47 2.75
C MET A 63 -26.43 4.46 2.85
N ASP A 64 -27.06 5.58 2.51
CA ASP A 64 -28.53 5.71 2.45
C ASP A 64 -29.24 5.24 3.73
N GLY A 65 -28.64 5.51 4.91
CA GLY A 65 -29.19 5.12 6.21
C GLY A 65 -29.07 3.63 6.54
N LYS A 66 -28.42 2.82 5.70
CA LYS A 66 -28.08 1.42 5.98
C LYS A 66 -26.63 1.31 6.42
N ARG A 67 -26.40 0.51 7.46
CA ARG A 67 -25.07 0.08 7.91
C ARG A 67 -24.71 -1.15 7.10
N LEU A 68 -23.75 -1.01 6.20
CA LEU A 68 -23.17 -2.12 5.45
C LEU A 68 -21.76 -2.36 5.97
N GLU A 69 -21.42 -3.60 6.24
CA GLU A 69 -20.05 -3.97 6.57
C GLU A 69 -19.18 -3.89 5.30
N TYR A 70 -17.89 -3.64 5.46
CA TYR A 70 -16.97 -3.60 4.31
C TYR A 70 -16.98 -4.91 3.50
N MET A 71 -17.20 -6.05 4.15
CA MET A 71 -17.26 -7.37 3.49
C MET A 71 -18.52 -7.58 2.64
N GLU A 72 -19.57 -6.81 2.88
CA GLU A 72 -20.82 -6.84 2.11
C GLU A 72 -20.74 -5.98 0.84
N ALA A 73 -19.77 -5.08 0.75
CA ALA A 73 -19.56 -4.24 -0.42
C ALA A 73 -19.00 -5.03 -1.62
N ASP A 74 -19.09 -4.45 -2.83
CA ASP A 74 -18.53 -5.07 -4.02
C ASP A 74 -17.02 -5.33 -3.90
N ARG A 75 -16.52 -6.40 -4.54
CA ARG A 75 -15.10 -6.80 -4.45
C ARG A 75 -14.16 -5.71 -4.95
N LEU A 76 -14.56 -4.93 -5.95
CA LEU A 76 -13.76 -3.80 -6.43
C LEU A 76 -13.64 -2.73 -5.34
N TYR A 77 -14.74 -2.41 -4.66
CA TYR A 77 -14.74 -1.44 -3.56
C TYR A 77 -13.86 -1.90 -2.40
N GLN A 78 -13.96 -3.17 -2.00
CA GLN A 78 -13.08 -3.75 -0.98
C GLN A 78 -11.60 -3.63 -1.36
N TYR A 79 -11.26 -3.98 -2.60
CA TYR A 79 -9.88 -3.92 -3.10
C TYR A 79 -9.35 -2.48 -3.17
N ILE A 80 -10.09 -1.55 -3.76
CA ILE A 80 -9.67 -0.16 -3.90
C ILE A 80 -9.54 0.51 -2.54
N THR A 81 -10.41 0.20 -1.58
CA THR A 81 -10.32 0.73 -0.22
C THR A 81 -9.09 0.17 0.51
N ALA A 82 -8.81 -1.12 0.39
CA ALA A 82 -7.58 -1.71 0.94
C ALA A 82 -6.31 -1.16 0.26
N PHE A 83 -6.37 -0.87 -1.05
CA PHE A 83 -5.28 -0.24 -1.79
C PHE A 83 -5.06 1.21 -1.34
N HIS A 84 -6.14 1.97 -1.13
CA HIS A 84 -6.06 3.32 -0.59
C HIS A 84 -5.48 3.32 0.84
N TRP A 85 -5.90 2.37 1.69
CA TRP A 85 -5.30 2.18 3.01
C TRP A 85 -3.81 1.90 2.94
N SER A 86 -3.38 1.03 2.01
CA SER A 86 -1.96 0.75 1.78
C SER A 86 -1.22 2.02 1.40
N VAL A 87 -1.71 2.77 0.40
CA VAL A 87 -1.08 4.02 -0.06
C VAL A 87 -0.94 5.02 1.09
N ALA A 88 -1.96 5.16 1.94
CA ALA A 88 -1.92 6.03 3.11
C ALA A 88 -0.78 5.67 4.08
N GLN A 89 -0.44 4.39 4.25
CA GLN A 89 0.67 3.99 5.13
C GLN A 89 2.04 4.42 4.57
N PHE A 90 2.18 4.48 3.24
CA PHE A 90 3.41 4.93 2.59
C PHE A 90 3.53 6.46 2.50
N THR A 91 2.40 7.17 2.48
CA THR A 91 2.36 8.63 2.36
C THR A 91 2.10 9.35 3.69
N LEU A 92 1.98 8.60 4.80
CA LEU A 92 1.55 9.10 6.11
C LEU A 92 0.18 9.82 6.04
N GLY A 93 -0.68 9.36 5.14
CA GLY A 93 -2.05 9.84 4.98
C GLY A 93 -3.01 9.25 6.01
N ALA A 94 -4.23 9.79 6.06
CA ALA A 94 -5.31 9.28 6.87
C ALA A 94 -6.43 8.69 6.00
N ILE A 95 -7.13 7.69 6.52
CA ILE A 95 -8.30 7.07 5.90
C ILE A 95 -9.25 6.57 6.99
N GLU A 96 -10.54 6.47 6.67
CA GLU A 96 -11.63 6.01 7.55
C GLU A 96 -11.54 4.53 7.96
N ILE A 97 -10.54 3.77 7.52
CA ILE A 97 -10.30 2.40 8.00
C ILE A 97 -9.45 2.44 9.27
N SER A 98 -9.96 1.84 10.34
CA SER A 98 -9.25 1.69 11.61
C SER A 98 -8.96 0.23 11.94
N CYS A 99 -7.89 0.00 12.71
CA CYS A 99 -7.55 -1.32 13.21
C CYS A 99 -8.41 -1.66 14.44
N ASN A 100 -9.13 -2.77 14.41
CA ASN A 100 -10.06 -3.19 15.46
C ASN A 100 -9.50 -4.29 16.37
N ASN A 101 -8.34 -4.86 16.06
CA ASN A 101 -7.67 -5.87 16.90
C ASN A 101 -6.14 -5.68 16.94
N SER A 102 -5.48 -6.41 17.84
CA SER A 102 -4.03 -6.29 18.06
C SER A 102 -3.20 -6.71 16.84
N MET A 103 -3.63 -7.73 16.10
CA MET A 103 -2.91 -8.22 14.91
C MET A 103 -2.92 -7.20 13.77
N GLU A 104 -4.08 -6.58 13.53
CA GLU A 104 -4.24 -5.47 12.58
C GLU A 104 -3.36 -4.28 12.97
N ARG A 105 -3.33 -3.91 14.25
CA ARG A 105 -2.50 -2.80 14.74
C ARG A 105 -1.02 -3.07 14.55
N LEU A 106 -0.56 -4.28 14.86
CA LEU A 106 0.84 -4.67 14.67
C LEU A 106 1.23 -4.60 13.19
N PHE A 107 0.38 -5.15 12.31
CA PHE A 107 0.61 -5.08 10.86
C PHE A 107 0.66 -3.63 10.36
N ASN A 108 -0.26 -2.78 10.84
CA ASN A 108 -0.29 -1.35 10.51
C ASN A 108 1.00 -0.62 10.96
N ILE A 109 1.47 -0.86 12.19
CA ILE A 109 2.72 -0.26 12.70
C ILE A 109 3.92 -0.65 11.82
N ILE A 110 4.02 -1.93 11.43
CA ILE A 110 5.09 -2.40 10.54
C ILE A 110 5.00 -1.69 9.18
N CYS A 111 3.80 -1.57 8.61
CA CYS A 111 3.59 -0.88 7.33
C CYS A 111 3.94 0.61 7.41
N LEU A 112 3.62 1.30 8.50
CA LEU A 112 3.98 2.70 8.71
C LEU A 112 5.49 2.92 8.78
N ILE A 113 6.21 2.05 9.49
CA ILE A 113 7.69 2.11 9.57
C ILE A 113 8.31 1.85 8.19
N VAL A 114 7.84 0.81 7.50
CA VAL A 114 8.30 0.49 6.14
C VAL A 114 7.99 1.63 5.17
N GLY A 115 6.79 2.21 5.27
CA GLY A 115 6.34 3.33 4.46
C GLY A 115 7.20 4.57 4.66
N LEU A 116 7.51 4.91 5.91
CA LEU A 116 8.42 6.02 6.25
C LEU A 116 9.83 5.81 5.66
N LEU A 117 10.40 4.62 5.82
CA LEU A 117 11.73 4.28 5.29
C LEU A 117 11.73 4.29 3.75
N PHE A 118 10.69 3.74 3.13
CA PHE A 118 10.52 3.73 1.69
C PHE A 118 10.40 5.14 1.12
N GLY A 119 9.54 5.98 1.70
CA GLY A 119 9.36 7.38 1.30
C GLY A 119 10.66 8.17 1.41
N SER A 120 11.40 7.99 2.51
CA SER A 120 12.71 8.62 2.71
C SER A 120 13.73 8.19 1.65
N THR A 121 13.76 6.91 1.32
CA THR A 121 14.65 6.34 0.29
C THR A 121 14.28 6.83 -1.11
N LEU A 122 12.99 6.97 -1.39
CA LEU A 122 12.48 7.47 -2.67
C LEU A 122 12.90 8.93 -2.91
N VAL A 123 12.72 9.80 -1.90
CA VAL A 123 13.17 11.20 -1.98
C VAL A 123 14.70 11.28 -2.15
N SER A 124 15.45 10.49 -1.38
CA SER A 124 16.92 10.44 -1.50
C SER A 124 17.39 9.91 -2.86
N SER A 125 16.60 9.06 -3.52
CA SER A 125 16.95 8.52 -4.84
C SER A 125 16.69 9.50 -5.97
N LEU A 126 15.85 10.52 -5.74
CA LEU A 126 15.49 11.56 -6.71
C LEU A 126 16.27 12.86 -6.51
N SER A 127 16.95 13.02 -5.37
CA SER A 127 17.86 14.12 -5.06
C SER A 127 19.26 13.86 -5.62
#